data_AF-A0A7C1SX18-F1
#
_entry.id   AF-A0A7C1SX18-F1
#
_cell.length_a   1.000
_cell.length_b   1.000
_cell.length_c   1.000
_cell.angle_alpha   90.00
_cell.angle_beta   90.00
_cell.angle_gamma   90.00
#
_symmetry.space_group_name_H-M   'P 1'
#
loop_
_entity.id
_entity.type
_entity.pdbx_description
1 polymer ?
#
loop_
_entity_poly.entity_id
_entity_poly.type
_entity_poly.pdbx_seq_one_letter_code
_entity_poly.pdbx_strand_id
1 'polypeptide(L)'
;MLLGGLAGEEFGEQVAASGAADVEVRGLSADSRRVEPGTVFFALSGSKADGSAYVAQAVEKGAVAVVASHALDATVPVVIVDHPRRFLALAAARLVGRQPKTMVAVTGTAGKTSVASFTRQIWAEAGHAAAQIGTTGVISPKRNDYGSLTTPDPLALHTLLGELADEGVTHAAMEASSHGLDQSRLDGVVLSAAGFTNLGRDHMDYHPTMEDYMAAKMRLFDTLLPKGAPAVIFADDAWSDEAIRVAKACGHDVRTVGRKGDFLSLKRVEHF
;
A
#
# COMPACT_ATOMS: atom_id res chain seq x y z
N MET A 1 -7.18 -14.90 15.64
CA MET A 1 -7.06 -15.61 14.33
C MET A 1 -5.81 -16.47 14.38
N LEU A 2 -5.71 -17.58 13.65
CA LEU A 2 -4.47 -18.37 13.64
C LEU A 2 -3.45 -17.76 12.66
N LEU A 3 -2.15 -17.84 12.97
CA LEU A 3 -1.10 -17.31 12.08
C LEU A 3 -1.10 -18.01 10.72
N GLY A 4 -1.38 -19.31 10.67
CA GLY A 4 -1.54 -20.04 9.40
C GLY A 4 -2.65 -19.44 8.52
N GLY A 5 -3.75 -18.97 9.11
CA GLY A 5 -4.82 -18.28 8.39
C GLY A 5 -4.40 -16.90 7.87
N LEU A 6 -3.55 -16.18 8.60
CA LEU A 6 -3.01 -14.89 8.19
C LEU A 6 -1.95 -15.02 7.09
N ALA A 7 -1.23 -16.14 7.03
CA ALA A 7 -0.23 -16.45 6.02
C ALA A 7 -0.84 -16.50 4.61
N GLY A 8 -2.04 -17.08 4.50
CA GLY A 8 -2.65 -17.41 3.21
C GLY A 8 -1.76 -18.35 2.39
N GLU A 9 -2.01 -18.42 1.09
CA GLU A 9 -1.28 -19.33 0.20
C GLU A 9 0.21 -18.97 0.06
N GLU A 10 0.54 -17.67 0.02
CA GLU A 10 1.90 -17.18 -0.28
C GLU A 10 2.93 -17.51 0.82
N PHE A 11 2.53 -17.49 2.09
CA PHE A 11 3.44 -17.70 3.23
C PHE A 11 3.09 -18.94 4.07
N GLY A 12 2.10 -19.73 3.64
CA GLY A 12 1.56 -20.85 4.41
C GLY A 12 2.59 -21.93 4.69
N GLU A 13 3.46 -22.24 3.71
CA GLU A 13 4.51 -23.26 3.85
C GLU A 13 5.55 -22.86 4.91
N GLN A 14 6.02 -21.62 4.87
CA GLN A 14 7.02 -21.10 5.82
C GLN A 14 6.46 -21.05 7.24
N VAL A 15 5.19 -20.65 7.39
CA VAL A 15 4.50 -20.62 8.69
C VAL A 15 4.27 -22.03 9.25
N ALA A 16 3.94 -22.99 8.39
CA ALA A 16 3.81 -24.39 8.80
C ALA A 16 5.15 -25.00 9.21
N ALA A 17 6.21 -24.76 8.43
CA ALA A 17 7.56 -25.25 8.68
C ALA A 17 8.16 -24.69 9.99
N SER A 18 7.79 -23.48 10.39
CA SER A 18 8.23 -22.90 11.67
C SER A 18 7.45 -23.43 12.89
N GLY A 19 6.46 -24.29 12.69
CA GLY A 19 5.56 -24.78 13.75
C GLY A 19 4.62 -23.70 14.29
N ALA A 20 4.43 -22.60 13.57
CA ALA A 20 3.66 -21.45 14.05
C ALA A 20 2.22 -21.39 13.51
N ALA A 21 1.81 -22.35 12.69
CA ALA A 21 0.50 -22.34 12.03
C ALA A 21 -0.69 -22.21 13.00
N ASP A 22 -0.62 -22.91 14.14
CA ASP A 22 -1.68 -22.94 15.16
C ASP A 22 -1.51 -21.87 16.25
N VAL A 23 -0.58 -20.92 16.09
CA VAL A 23 -0.38 -19.82 17.04
C VAL A 23 -1.56 -18.84 16.95
N GLU A 24 -2.20 -18.56 18.09
CA GLU A 24 -3.25 -17.53 18.18
C GLU A 24 -2.64 -16.13 18.08
N VAL A 25 -3.09 -15.37 17.08
CA VAL A 25 -2.68 -14.00 16.81
C VAL A 25 -3.80 -13.04 17.20
N ARG A 26 -3.42 -12.02 17.98
CA ARG A 26 -4.24 -10.90 18.43
C ARG A 26 -3.82 -9.56 17.84
N GLY A 27 -2.59 -9.46 17.35
CA GLY A 27 -2.05 -8.23 16.76
C GLY A 27 -0.86 -8.50 15.85
N LEU A 28 -0.49 -7.49 15.07
CA LEU A 28 0.72 -7.47 14.25
C LEU A 28 1.50 -6.20 14.63
N SER A 29 2.82 -6.23 14.58
CA SER A 29 3.62 -5.00 14.74
C SER A 29 4.99 -5.16 14.12
N ALA A 30 5.50 -4.09 13.50
CA ALA A 30 6.91 -3.93 13.16
C ALA A 30 7.65 -2.99 14.13
N ASP A 31 6.97 -2.50 15.16
CA ASP A 31 7.52 -1.66 16.22
C ASP A 31 7.43 -2.42 17.55
N SER A 32 8.59 -2.85 18.06
CA SER A 32 8.71 -3.57 19.33
C SER A 32 8.12 -2.79 20.50
N ARG A 33 8.06 -1.46 20.42
CA ARG A 33 7.48 -0.61 21.47
C ARG A 33 5.98 -0.76 21.57
N ARG A 34 5.31 -1.18 20.48
CA ARG A 34 3.85 -1.35 20.36
C ARG A 34 3.41 -2.81 20.47
N VAL A 35 4.33 -3.73 20.75
CA VAL A 35 4.01 -5.15 20.95
C VAL A 35 3.25 -5.31 22.26
N GLU A 36 2.15 -6.04 22.19
CA GLU A 36 1.33 -6.49 23.31
C GLU A 36 1.19 -8.03 23.27
N PRO A 37 0.78 -8.70 24.37
CA PRO A 37 0.60 -10.14 24.39
C PRO A 37 -0.30 -10.66 23.26
N GLY A 38 0.20 -11.65 22.49
CA GLY A 38 -0.50 -12.21 21.33
C GLY A 38 -0.14 -11.55 20.00
N THR A 39 0.87 -10.68 19.96
CA THR A 39 1.30 -9.99 18.74
C THR A 39 2.32 -10.81 17.96
N VAL A 40 2.22 -10.83 16.62
CA VAL A 40 3.32 -11.28 15.76
C VAL A 40 4.22 -10.10 15.46
N PHE A 41 5.50 -10.23 15.78
CA PHE A 41 6.49 -9.19 15.54
C PHE A 41 7.20 -9.38 14.20
N PHE A 42 7.17 -8.36 13.35
CA PHE A 42 7.86 -8.35 12.06
C PHE A 42 9.20 -7.63 12.20
N ALA A 43 10.28 -8.40 12.23
CA ALA A 43 11.64 -7.89 12.28
C ALA A 43 12.06 -7.42 10.87
N LEU A 44 11.69 -6.18 10.54
CA LEU A 44 11.95 -5.58 9.23
C LEU A 44 13.30 -4.86 9.21
N SER A 45 14.14 -5.16 8.22
CA SER A 45 15.36 -4.39 7.97
C SER A 45 14.99 -3.01 7.39
N GLY A 46 15.29 -1.93 8.11
CA GLY A 46 15.03 -0.55 7.72
C GLY A 46 16.30 0.21 7.33
N SER A 47 16.14 1.43 6.81
CA SER A 47 17.27 2.29 6.43
C SER A 47 18.01 2.90 7.63
N LYS A 48 17.36 2.95 8.80
CA LYS A 48 17.94 3.53 10.03
C LYS A 48 18.28 2.50 11.11
N ALA A 49 17.56 1.38 11.12
CA ALA A 49 17.73 0.32 12.11
C ALA A 49 17.22 -1.01 11.53
N ASP A 50 17.83 -2.11 11.97
CA ASP A 50 17.38 -3.47 11.65
C ASP A 50 16.45 -3.98 12.75
N GLY A 51 15.25 -4.45 12.36
CA GLY A 51 14.23 -4.96 13.27
C GLY A 51 14.68 -6.18 14.08
N SER A 52 15.68 -6.92 13.57
CA SER A 52 16.30 -8.07 14.24
C SER A 52 16.85 -7.71 15.64
N ALA A 53 17.38 -6.50 15.80
CA ALA A 53 17.92 -6.01 17.07
C ALA A 53 16.88 -5.84 18.18
N TYR A 54 15.59 -5.82 17.84
CA TYR A 54 14.50 -5.59 18.78
C TYR A 54 13.67 -6.85 19.08
N VAL A 55 14.10 -8.03 18.60
CA VAL A 55 13.41 -9.30 18.84
C VAL A 55 13.28 -9.61 20.32
N ALA A 56 14.36 -9.51 21.10
CA ALA A 56 14.33 -9.79 22.53
C ALA A 56 13.29 -8.92 23.27
N GLN A 57 13.23 -7.63 22.95
CA GLN A 57 12.24 -6.71 23.52
C GLN A 57 10.80 -7.08 23.11
N ALA A 58 10.58 -7.45 21.85
CA ALA A 58 9.27 -7.86 21.37
C ALA A 58 8.79 -9.14 22.09
N VAL A 59 9.68 -10.11 22.26
CA VAL A 59 9.39 -11.36 22.98
C VAL A 59 9.07 -11.08 24.44
N GLU A 60 9.85 -10.23 25.11
CA GLU A 60 9.61 -9.81 26.51
C GLU A 60 8.20 -9.20 26.70
N LYS A 61 7.71 -8.47 25.69
CA LYS A 61 6.38 -7.86 25.68
C LYS A 61 5.24 -8.81 25.28
N GLY A 62 5.55 -10.07 24.99
CA GLY A 62 4.55 -11.09 24.67
C GLY A 62 4.30 -11.28 23.18
N ALA A 63 5.29 -11.00 22.32
CA ALA A 63 5.24 -11.49 20.95
C ALA A 63 5.13 -13.02 20.95
N VAL A 64 4.21 -13.57 20.15
CA VAL A 64 3.94 -15.03 20.08
C VAL A 64 4.66 -15.71 18.93
N ALA A 65 5.14 -14.93 17.96
CA ALA A 65 6.00 -15.36 16.88
C ALA A 65 6.76 -14.15 16.31
N VAL A 66 7.87 -14.42 15.61
CA VAL A 66 8.65 -13.43 14.88
C VAL A 66 8.66 -13.77 13.40
N VAL A 67 8.53 -12.78 12.53
CA VAL A 67 8.70 -12.91 11.08
C VAL A 67 9.95 -12.13 10.66
N ALA A 68 10.85 -12.77 9.92
CA ALA A 68 12.13 -12.18 9.49
C ALA A 68 12.60 -12.71 8.13
N SER A 69 13.61 -12.07 7.53
CA SER A 69 14.24 -12.51 6.27
C SER A 69 15.37 -13.52 6.45
N HIS A 70 15.74 -13.83 7.69
CA HIS A 70 16.83 -14.75 8.03
C HIS A 70 16.57 -15.37 9.40
N ALA A 71 17.34 -16.40 9.72
CA ALA A 71 17.26 -17.04 11.03
C ALA A 71 17.66 -16.07 12.15
N LEU A 72 16.89 -16.08 13.24
CA LEU A 72 17.11 -15.27 14.43
C LEU A 72 17.00 -16.16 15.67
N ASP A 73 17.74 -15.83 16.71
CA ASP A 73 17.62 -16.49 18.01
C ASP A 73 16.46 -15.85 18.79
N ALA A 74 15.44 -16.67 19.10
CA ALA A 74 14.26 -16.25 19.84
C ALA A 74 13.65 -17.45 20.59
N THR A 75 13.01 -17.19 21.72
CA THR A 75 12.31 -18.22 22.50
C THR A 75 10.91 -18.55 21.94
N VAL A 76 10.49 -17.85 20.90
CA VAL A 76 9.21 -18.03 20.19
C VAL A 76 9.49 -18.47 18.74
N PRO A 77 8.52 -19.08 18.03
CA PRO A 77 8.70 -19.47 16.65
C PRO A 77 9.16 -18.32 15.75
N VAL A 78 10.16 -18.58 14.91
CA VAL A 78 10.66 -17.64 13.89
C VAL A 78 10.25 -18.14 12.52
N VAL A 79 9.40 -17.37 11.85
CA VAL A 79 8.98 -17.59 10.46
C VAL A 79 9.95 -16.86 9.55
N ILE A 80 10.70 -17.60 8.75
CA ILE A 80 11.65 -17.04 7.79
C ILE A 80 10.96 -16.91 6.43
N VAL A 81 10.91 -15.69 5.88
CA VAL A 81 10.30 -15.39 4.56
C VAL A 81 11.16 -14.38 3.79
N ASP A 82 11.20 -14.50 2.47
CA ASP A 82 12.00 -13.60 1.63
C ASP A 82 11.52 -12.13 1.70
N HIS A 83 10.20 -11.93 1.85
CA HIS A 83 9.56 -10.61 1.80
C HIS A 83 8.71 -10.33 3.05
N PRO A 84 9.32 -10.10 4.23
CA PRO A 84 8.58 -9.91 5.48
C PRO A 84 7.70 -8.67 5.48
N ARG A 85 8.06 -7.61 4.73
CA ARG A 85 7.23 -6.41 4.54
C ARG A 85 5.91 -6.72 3.84
N ARG A 86 5.97 -7.54 2.79
CA ARG A 86 4.81 -7.98 2.05
C ARG A 86 3.94 -8.92 2.88
N PHE A 87 4.56 -9.82 3.65
CA PHE A 87 3.80 -10.64 4.59
C PHE A 87 3.05 -9.78 5.62
N LEU A 88 3.68 -8.77 6.21
CA LEU A 88 2.98 -7.84 7.12
C LEU A 88 1.75 -7.20 6.45
N ALA A 89 1.88 -6.73 5.22
CA ALA A 89 0.79 -6.09 4.51
C ALA A 89 -0.38 -7.04 4.21
N LEU A 90 -0.09 -8.24 3.71
CA LEU A 90 -1.11 -9.25 3.43
C LEU A 90 -1.76 -9.81 4.70
N ALA A 91 -0.99 -10.01 5.77
CA ALA A 91 -1.51 -10.39 7.07
C ALA A 91 -2.42 -9.30 7.66
N ALA A 92 -2.02 -8.02 7.57
CA ALA A 92 -2.83 -6.90 8.02
C ALA A 92 -4.16 -6.81 7.25
N ALA A 93 -4.12 -6.99 5.92
CA ALA A 93 -5.33 -7.03 5.09
C ALA A 93 -6.30 -8.13 5.54
N ARG A 94 -5.80 -9.34 5.82
CA ARG A 94 -6.62 -10.47 6.30
C ARG A 94 -7.13 -10.28 7.72
N LEU A 95 -6.30 -9.72 8.60
CA LEU A 95 -6.67 -9.45 10.00
C LEU A 95 -7.84 -8.47 10.08
N VAL A 96 -7.79 -7.39 9.28
CA VAL A 96 -8.85 -6.37 9.27
C VAL A 96 -10.04 -6.82 8.43
N GLY A 97 -9.79 -7.49 7.30
CA GLY A 97 -10.78 -8.15 6.46
C GLY A 97 -11.79 -7.23 5.76
N ARG A 98 -11.60 -5.90 5.84
CA ARG A 98 -12.59 -4.90 5.44
C ARG A 98 -11.91 -3.69 4.82
N GLN A 99 -12.51 -3.12 3.77
CA GLN A 99 -12.11 -1.88 3.11
C GLN A 99 -13.32 -1.27 2.38
N PRO A 100 -13.28 0.01 1.96
CA PRO A 100 -14.26 0.55 1.02
C PRO A 100 -14.35 -0.31 -0.25
N LYS A 101 -15.56 -0.45 -0.81
CA LYS A 101 -15.81 -1.32 -1.96
C LYS A 101 -15.05 -0.87 -3.21
N THR A 102 -14.92 0.44 -3.41
CA THR A 102 -14.23 1.02 -4.55
C THR A 102 -12.98 1.75 -4.07
N MET A 103 -11.82 1.14 -4.32
CA MET A 103 -10.52 1.72 -4.00
C MET A 103 -9.81 2.14 -5.29
N VAL A 104 -9.28 3.35 -5.34
CA VAL A 104 -8.36 3.77 -6.41
C VAL A 104 -7.08 4.33 -5.80
N ALA A 105 -5.97 4.17 -6.52
CA ALA A 105 -4.69 4.68 -6.09
C ALA A 105 -4.02 5.48 -7.19
N VAL A 106 -3.32 6.57 -6.83
CA VAL A 106 -2.58 7.41 -7.78
C VAL A 106 -1.13 7.54 -7.38
N THR A 107 -0.23 7.30 -8.33
CA THR A 107 1.20 7.54 -8.19
C THR A 107 1.70 8.61 -9.16
N GLY A 108 2.93 9.07 -8.91
CA GLY A 108 3.63 10.10 -9.67
C GLY A 108 4.47 10.99 -8.75
N THR A 109 5.28 11.87 -9.33
CA THR A 109 6.06 12.85 -8.55
C THR A 109 5.13 13.93 -8.02
N ALA A 110 4.44 14.65 -8.90
CA ALA A 110 3.49 15.71 -8.55
C ALA A 110 2.04 15.35 -8.87
N GLY A 111 1.09 15.95 -8.14
CA GLY A 111 -0.34 15.89 -8.47
C GLY A 111 -1.13 14.75 -7.82
N LYS A 112 -0.50 13.83 -7.08
CA LYS A 112 -1.17 12.74 -6.35
C LYS A 112 -2.28 13.25 -5.42
N THR A 113 -1.96 14.20 -4.56
CA THR A 113 -2.92 14.82 -3.62
C THR A 113 -4.10 15.48 -4.36
N SER A 114 -3.83 16.23 -5.43
CA SER A 114 -4.88 16.87 -6.22
C SER A 114 -5.80 15.83 -6.87
N VAL A 115 -5.24 14.78 -7.48
CA VAL A 115 -6.02 13.70 -8.11
C VAL A 115 -6.85 12.94 -7.07
N ALA A 116 -6.27 12.56 -5.93
CA ALA A 116 -7.00 11.88 -4.87
C ALA A 116 -8.14 12.77 -4.33
N SER A 117 -7.88 14.06 -4.12
CA SER A 117 -8.88 15.02 -3.63
C SER A 117 -10.00 15.28 -4.64
N PHE A 118 -9.68 15.51 -5.91
CA PHE A 118 -10.70 15.72 -6.94
C PHE A 118 -11.52 14.46 -7.18
N THR A 119 -10.91 13.28 -7.14
CA THR A 119 -11.64 12.01 -7.26
C THR A 119 -12.65 11.85 -6.13
N ARG A 120 -12.23 12.12 -4.88
CA ARG A 120 -13.14 12.14 -3.73
C ARG A 120 -14.29 13.14 -3.91
N GLN A 121 -13.99 14.36 -4.36
CA GLN A 121 -15.00 15.41 -4.56
C GLN A 121 -16.02 15.02 -5.64
N ILE A 122 -15.56 14.47 -6.76
CA ILE A 122 -16.44 13.99 -7.83
C ILE A 122 -17.37 12.88 -7.31
N TRP A 123 -16.85 11.92 -6.54
CA TRP A 123 -17.69 10.88 -5.94
C TRP A 123 -18.69 11.44 -4.92
N ALA A 124 -18.28 12.39 -4.08
CA ALA A 124 -19.16 13.04 -3.12
C ALA A 124 -20.31 13.79 -3.84
N GLU A 125 -20.00 14.53 -4.91
CA GLU A 125 -20.99 15.24 -5.73
C GLU A 125 -21.91 14.26 -6.47
N ALA A 126 -21.41 13.08 -6.84
CA ALA A 126 -22.20 11.99 -7.38
C ALA A 126 -23.04 11.23 -6.32
N GLY A 127 -23.02 11.66 -5.06
CA GLY A 127 -23.82 11.07 -3.98
C GLY A 127 -23.20 9.85 -3.29
N HIS A 128 -21.91 9.59 -3.50
CA HIS A 128 -21.19 8.50 -2.83
C HIS A 128 -20.51 8.96 -1.54
N ALA A 129 -20.56 8.14 -0.49
CA ALA A 129 -19.73 8.32 0.70
C ALA A 129 -18.27 8.04 0.34
N ALA A 130 -17.47 9.10 0.22
CA ALA A 130 -16.12 9.05 -0.35
C ALA A 130 -15.04 9.58 0.60
N ALA A 131 -13.88 8.94 0.60
CA ALA A 131 -12.70 9.37 1.33
C ALA A 131 -11.49 9.65 0.43
N GLN A 132 -10.59 10.52 0.89
CA GLN A 132 -9.23 10.63 0.37
C GLN A 132 -8.23 10.26 1.46
N ILE A 133 -7.13 9.62 1.08
CA ILE A 133 -6.03 9.24 1.98
C ILE A 133 -4.72 9.70 1.34
N GLY A 134 -3.94 10.54 2.03
CA GLY A 134 -2.70 11.03 1.45
C GLY A 134 -1.94 12.04 2.30
N THR A 135 -1.15 12.90 1.65
CA THR A 135 -0.28 13.89 2.31
C THR A 135 -1.05 14.87 3.19
N THR A 136 -2.31 15.16 2.86
CA THR A 136 -3.18 16.05 3.66
C THR A 136 -3.87 15.32 4.81
N GLY A 137 -3.60 14.02 4.98
CA GLY A 137 -4.27 13.14 5.93
C GLY A 137 -5.47 12.42 5.34
N VAL A 138 -6.51 12.25 6.14
CA VAL A 138 -7.74 11.53 5.78
C VAL A 138 -8.93 12.46 5.84
N ILE A 139 -9.62 12.61 4.72
CA ILE A 139 -10.87 13.37 4.65
C ILE A 139 -11.98 12.43 4.20
N SER A 140 -13.02 12.29 5.01
CA SER A 140 -14.22 11.50 4.75
C SER A 140 -15.47 12.30 5.21
N PRO A 141 -16.70 11.80 5.01
CA PRO A 141 -17.89 12.48 5.54
C PRO A 141 -17.88 12.66 7.07
N LYS A 142 -17.12 11.83 7.80
CA LYS A 142 -17.05 11.82 9.27
C LYS A 142 -15.68 12.22 9.83
N ARG A 143 -14.67 12.42 8.98
CA ARG A 143 -13.28 12.67 9.39
C ARG A 143 -12.64 13.82 8.63
N ASN A 144 -11.78 14.52 9.35
CA ASN A 144 -10.84 15.49 8.78
C ASN A 144 -9.55 15.44 9.60
N ASP A 145 -8.87 14.30 9.52
CA ASP A 145 -7.69 14.00 10.31
C ASP A 145 -6.45 14.45 9.55
N TYR A 146 -5.67 15.37 10.11
CA TYR A 146 -4.38 15.75 9.54
C TYR A 146 -3.36 14.64 9.75
N GLY A 147 -2.72 14.19 8.67
CA GLY A 147 -1.76 13.09 8.67
C GLY A 147 -0.31 13.52 8.51
N SER A 148 0.62 12.66 8.90
CA SER A 148 2.07 12.88 8.79
C SER A 148 2.74 12.12 7.65
N LEU A 149 2.08 11.13 7.05
CA LEU A 149 2.64 10.27 6.00
C LEU A 149 1.71 10.21 4.78
N THR A 150 2.29 10.36 3.59
CA THR A 150 1.57 10.22 2.30
C THR A 150 0.98 8.83 2.10
N THR A 151 1.66 7.79 2.59
CA THR A 151 1.18 6.40 2.58
C THR A 151 1.49 5.77 3.94
N PRO A 152 0.49 5.45 4.78
CA PRO A 152 0.71 4.83 6.09
C PRO A 152 1.45 3.49 6.01
N ASP A 153 2.00 3.00 7.13
CA ASP A 153 2.50 1.62 7.22
C ASP A 153 1.37 0.60 6.99
N PRO A 154 1.66 -0.66 6.63
CA PRO A 154 0.61 -1.58 6.19
C PRO A 154 -0.49 -1.83 7.23
N LEU A 155 -0.13 -1.93 8.52
CA LEU A 155 -1.12 -2.17 9.56
C LEU A 155 -2.00 -0.95 9.79
N ALA A 156 -1.39 0.24 9.86
CA ALA A 156 -2.13 1.48 9.96
C ALA A 156 -3.04 1.72 8.75
N LEU A 157 -2.58 1.40 7.54
CA LEU A 157 -3.36 1.53 6.32
C LEU A 157 -4.59 0.62 6.37
N HIS A 158 -4.40 -0.69 6.56
CA HIS A 158 -5.51 -1.63 6.55
C HIS A 158 -6.50 -1.37 7.68
N THR A 159 -6.02 -0.98 8.87
CA THR A 159 -6.88 -0.57 10.00
C THR A 159 -7.74 0.63 9.61
N LEU A 160 -7.13 1.68 9.03
CA LEU A 160 -7.84 2.85 8.54
C LEU A 160 -8.90 2.48 7.48
N LEU A 161 -8.58 1.58 6.54
CA LEU A 161 -9.56 1.13 5.54
C LEU A 161 -10.75 0.40 6.18
N GLY A 162 -10.50 -0.42 7.19
CA GLY A 162 -11.56 -1.07 7.97
C GLY A 162 -12.44 -0.05 8.70
N GLU A 163 -11.83 0.95 9.34
CA GLU A 163 -12.56 2.02 10.02
C GLU A 163 -13.41 2.85 9.05
N LEU A 164 -12.87 3.22 7.88
CA LEU A 164 -13.62 3.95 6.86
C LEU A 164 -14.80 3.13 6.34
N ALA A 165 -14.62 1.82 6.13
CA ALA A 165 -15.70 0.93 5.74
C ALA A 165 -16.81 0.88 6.81
N ASP A 166 -16.44 0.79 8.09
CA ASP A 166 -17.38 0.81 9.22
C ASP A 166 -18.14 2.13 9.35
N GLU A 167 -17.49 3.21 8.95
CA GLU A 167 -18.11 4.53 8.90
C GLU A 167 -19.10 4.70 7.75
N GLY A 168 -19.18 3.72 6.84
CA GLY A 168 -20.05 3.72 5.67
C GLY A 168 -19.40 4.32 4.42
N VAL A 169 -18.07 4.52 4.40
CA VAL A 169 -17.36 4.95 3.20
C VAL A 169 -17.38 3.82 2.17
N THR A 170 -17.85 4.14 0.97
CA THR A 170 -17.98 3.18 -0.14
C THR A 170 -16.88 3.33 -1.18
N HIS A 171 -16.33 4.55 -1.31
CA HIS A 171 -15.31 4.91 -2.28
C HIS A 171 -14.12 5.56 -1.57
N ALA A 172 -12.89 5.16 -1.88
CA ALA A 172 -11.73 5.89 -1.40
C ALA A 172 -10.61 6.00 -2.46
N ALA A 173 -10.02 7.19 -2.51
CA ALA A 173 -8.89 7.50 -3.37
C ALA A 173 -7.65 7.71 -2.50
N MET A 174 -6.56 7.00 -2.79
CA MET A 174 -5.34 7.07 -1.99
C MET A 174 -4.11 7.45 -2.80
N GLU A 175 -3.20 8.16 -2.16
CA GLU A 175 -1.87 8.42 -2.71
C GLU A 175 -0.95 7.22 -2.54
N ALA A 176 -0.39 6.75 -3.66
CA ALA A 176 0.61 5.70 -3.70
C ALA A 176 2.00 6.31 -3.90
N SER A 177 2.69 6.63 -2.79
CA SER A 177 4.07 7.10 -2.85
C SER A 177 5.01 5.99 -3.35
N SER A 178 6.14 6.35 -3.97
CA SER A 178 7.14 5.34 -4.38
C SER A 178 7.70 4.57 -3.19
N HIS A 179 7.91 5.23 -2.06
CA HIS A 179 8.31 4.60 -0.81
C HIS A 179 7.25 3.60 -0.34
N GLY A 180 5.97 3.96 -0.39
CA GLY A 180 4.87 3.08 0.00
C GLY A 180 4.77 1.86 -0.91
N LEU A 181 4.93 2.07 -2.22
CA LEU A 181 4.93 0.99 -3.21
C LEU A 181 6.15 0.08 -3.04
N ASP A 182 7.36 0.62 -2.99
CA ASP A 182 8.59 -0.15 -2.81
C ASP A 182 8.58 -0.97 -1.50
N GLN A 183 8.08 -0.37 -0.41
CA GLN A 183 7.98 -1.04 0.89
C GLN A 183 6.74 -1.93 1.05
N SER A 184 6.01 -2.19 -0.04
CA SER A 184 4.83 -3.05 -0.06
C SER A 184 3.70 -2.62 0.89
N ARG A 185 3.60 -1.31 1.21
CA ARG A 185 2.62 -0.80 2.20
C ARG A 185 1.18 -0.96 1.74
N LEU A 186 0.94 -0.95 0.42
CA LEU A 186 -0.39 -1.05 -0.18
C LEU A 186 -0.76 -2.50 -0.51
N ASP A 187 0.14 -3.46 -0.34
CA ASP A 187 -0.12 -4.85 -0.69
C ASP A 187 -1.33 -5.36 0.13
N GLY A 188 -2.27 -6.03 -0.55
CA GLY A 188 -3.55 -6.47 0.01
C GLY A 188 -4.72 -5.49 -0.19
N VAL A 189 -4.49 -4.24 -0.62
CA VAL A 189 -5.57 -3.34 -1.03
C VAL A 189 -6.11 -3.80 -2.38
N VAL A 190 -7.41 -4.08 -2.47
CA VAL A 190 -8.03 -4.49 -3.73
C VAL A 190 -8.46 -3.26 -4.52
N LEU A 191 -7.69 -2.92 -5.55
CA LEU A 191 -7.90 -1.72 -6.38
C LEU A 191 -8.92 -1.95 -7.51
N SER A 192 -9.76 -0.95 -7.75
CA SER A 192 -10.68 -0.87 -8.88
C SER A 192 -10.11 -0.12 -10.08
N ALA A 193 -9.14 0.78 -9.85
CA ALA A 193 -8.39 1.50 -10.89
C ALA A 193 -7.09 2.08 -10.31
N ALA A 194 -6.14 2.41 -11.17
CA ALA A 194 -4.91 3.13 -10.78
C ALA A 194 -4.58 4.29 -11.73
N GLY A 195 -3.91 5.31 -11.19
CA GLY A 195 -3.51 6.52 -11.90
C GLY A 195 -2.00 6.76 -11.91
N PHE A 196 -1.45 7.23 -13.03
CA PHE A 196 -0.08 7.77 -13.14
C PHE A 196 -0.11 9.22 -13.64
N THR A 197 0.52 10.13 -12.90
CA THR A 197 0.53 11.56 -13.25
C THR A 197 1.78 12.01 -14.01
N ASN A 198 2.98 11.78 -13.48
CA ASN A 198 4.26 12.20 -14.06
C ASN A 198 5.43 11.62 -13.28
N LEU A 199 6.63 11.68 -13.85
CA LEU A 199 7.88 11.42 -13.13
C LEU A 199 8.90 12.55 -13.35
N GLY A 200 9.13 13.33 -12.29
CA GLY A 200 10.24 14.28 -12.18
C GLY A 200 11.27 13.85 -11.14
N ARG A 201 12.47 14.43 -11.18
CA ARG A 201 13.57 14.13 -10.25
C ARG A 201 13.20 14.53 -8.81
N ASP A 202 13.02 13.54 -7.95
CA ASP A 202 12.65 13.66 -6.54
C ASP A 202 13.06 12.36 -5.81
N HIS A 203 13.20 12.35 -4.49
CA HIS A 203 13.51 11.16 -3.67
C HIS A 203 14.76 10.36 -4.09
N MET A 204 15.78 11.04 -4.63
CA MET A 204 17.05 10.41 -5.07
C MET A 204 17.99 10.04 -3.91
N ASP A 205 17.64 10.46 -2.69
CA ASP A 205 18.24 10.00 -1.44
C ASP A 205 17.79 8.58 -1.07
N TYR A 206 16.67 8.12 -1.64
CA TYR A 206 16.13 6.78 -1.46
C TYR A 206 16.31 5.91 -2.71
N HIS A 207 15.95 6.45 -3.89
CA HIS A 207 16.03 5.74 -5.16
C HIS A 207 17.38 6.05 -5.85
N PRO A 208 18.25 5.05 -6.08
CA PRO A 208 19.58 5.29 -6.65
C PRO A 208 19.55 5.89 -8.06
N THR A 209 18.55 5.52 -8.86
CA THR A 209 18.36 6.00 -10.23
C THR A 209 16.92 6.43 -10.50
N MET A 210 16.69 7.16 -11.61
CA MET A 210 15.34 7.51 -12.06
C MET A 210 14.57 6.26 -12.49
N GLU A 211 15.27 5.27 -13.03
CA GLU A 211 14.76 3.97 -13.43
C GLU A 211 14.27 3.17 -12.21
N ASP A 212 15.02 3.15 -11.11
CA ASP A 212 14.58 2.55 -9.85
C ASP A 212 13.35 3.27 -9.29
N TYR A 213 13.34 4.60 -9.36
CA TYR A 213 12.20 5.40 -8.92
C TYR A 213 10.95 5.12 -9.78
N MET A 214 11.12 4.96 -11.09
CA MET A 214 10.06 4.58 -12.00
C MET A 214 9.55 3.17 -11.70
N ALA A 215 10.45 2.19 -11.57
CA ALA A 215 10.13 0.80 -11.25
C ALA A 215 9.35 0.69 -9.93
N ALA A 216 9.75 1.44 -8.90
CA ALA A 216 9.02 1.52 -7.64
C ALA A 216 7.57 2.00 -7.83
N LYS A 217 7.34 2.99 -8.70
CA LYS A 217 5.97 3.44 -9.03
C LYS A 217 5.20 2.42 -9.86
N MET A 218 5.90 1.70 -10.74
CA MET A 218 5.30 0.70 -11.62
C MET A 218 4.75 -0.51 -10.89
N ARG A 219 5.22 -0.80 -9.66
CA ARG A 219 4.55 -1.75 -8.74
C ARG A 219 3.04 -1.54 -8.61
N LEU A 220 2.58 -0.29 -8.72
CA LEU A 220 1.14 0.00 -8.71
C LEU A 220 0.40 -0.70 -9.85
N PHE A 221 1.02 -0.79 -11.02
CA PHE A 221 0.44 -1.39 -12.22
C PHE A 221 0.83 -2.85 -12.39
N ASP A 222 2.10 -3.22 -12.19
CA ASP A 222 2.55 -4.60 -12.46
C ASP A 222 2.26 -5.59 -11.33
N THR A 223 2.05 -5.11 -10.11
CA THR A 223 1.91 -5.95 -8.92
C THR A 223 0.53 -5.79 -8.27
N LEU A 224 0.03 -4.55 -8.13
CA LEU A 224 -1.15 -4.27 -7.31
C LEU A 224 -2.46 -4.17 -8.07
N LEU A 225 -2.45 -3.58 -9.27
CA LEU A 225 -3.67 -3.39 -10.06
C LEU A 225 -4.13 -4.75 -10.63
N PRO A 226 -5.38 -5.18 -10.39
CA PRO A 226 -5.91 -6.41 -10.98
C PRO A 226 -5.92 -6.35 -12.52
N LYS A 227 -5.60 -7.47 -13.17
CA LYS A 227 -5.63 -7.61 -14.63
C LYS A 227 -6.99 -7.15 -15.20
N GLY A 228 -6.95 -6.35 -16.25
CA GLY A 228 -8.13 -5.80 -16.91
C GLY A 228 -8.75 -4.58 -16.23
N ALA A 229 -8.26 -4.17 -15.05
CA ALA A 229 -8.73 -2.95 -14.42
C ALA A 229 -8.22 -1.69 -15.17
N PRO A 230 -8.93 -0.56 -15.08
CA PRO A 230 -8.51 0.68 -15.72
C PRO A 230 -7.19 1.23 -15.16
N ALA A 231 -6.26 1.53 -16.07
CA ALA A 231 -5.02 2.25 -15.80
C ALA A 231 -5.09 3.63 -16.47
N VAL A 232 -5.32 4.68 -15.67
CA VAL A 232 -5.45 6.06 -16.15
C VAL A 232 -4.08 6.73 -16.15
N ILE A 233 -3.56 7.06 -17.33
CA ILE A 233 -2.18 7.54 -17.47
C ILE A 233 -2.18 8.90 -18.16
N PHE A 234 -1.59 9.91 -17.52
CA PHE A 234 -1.29 11.16 -18.20
C PHE A 234 -0.25 10.91 -19.29
N ALA A 235 -0.53 11.36 -20.52
CA ALA A 235 0.23 10.99 -21.71
C ALA A 235 1.25 12.04 -22.16
N ASP A 236 1.30 13.20 -21.52
CA ASP A 236 2.16 14.31 -21.96
C ASP A 236 3.51 14.35 -21.22
N ASP A 237 3.72 13.49 -20.22
CA ASP A 237 4.98 13.39 -19.47
C ASP A 237 6.03 12.53 -20.22
N ALA A 238 7.31 12.82 -20.01
CA ALA A 238 8.41 12.09 -20.65
C ALA A 238 8.47 10.60 -20.27
N TRP A 239 7.95 10.22 -19.09
CA TRP A 239 7.92 8.83 -18.62
C TRP A 239 6.59 8.12 -18.87
N SER A 240 5.65 8.78 -19.56
CA SER A 240 4.33 8.21 -19.85
C SER A 240 4.42 6.94 -20.68
N ASP A 241 5.32 6.89 -21.66
CA ASP A 241 5.47 5.74 -22.56
C ASP A 241 5.84 4.47 -21.79
N GLU A 242 6.69 4.61 -20.77
CA GLU A 242 7.07 3.48 -19.91
C GLU A 242 5.90 3.01 -19.03
N ALA A 243 5.15 3.94 -18.42
CA ALA A 243 3.95 3.59 -17.66
C ALA A 243 2.89 2.88 -18.54
N ILE A 244 2.68 3.39 -19.75
CA ILE A 244 1.77 2.80 -20.74
C ILE A 244 2.24 1.41 -21.15
N ARG A 245 3.55 1.23 -21.40
CA ARG A 245 4.13 -0.06 -21.76
C ARG A 245 3.93 -1.09 -20.66
N VAL A 246 4.24 -0.76 -19.41
CA VAL A 246 4.04 -1.65 -18.26
C VAL A 246 2.57 -2.02 -18.11
N ALA A 247 1.68 -1.02 -18.10
CA ALA A 247 0.26 -1.28 -17.91
C ALA A 247 -0.35 -2.17 -19.01
N LYS A 248 0.05 -1.95 -20.28
CA LYS A 248 -0.37 -2.82 -21.39
C LYS A 248 0.18 -4.24 -21.25
N ALA A 249 1.45 -4.40 -20.87
CA ALA A 249 2.08 -5.71 -20.70
C ALA A 249 1.37 -6.55 -19.61
N CYS A 250 0.84 -5.89 -18.58
CA CYS A 250 0.06 -6.53 -17.51
C CYS A 250 -1.42 -6.79 -17.89
N GLY A 251 -1.85 -6.37 -19.08
CA GLY A 251 -3.20 -6.60 -19.60
C GLY A 251 -4.26 -5.68 -19.01
N HIS A 252 -3.89 -4.46 -18.64
CA HIS A 252 -4.83 -3.45 -18.11
C HIS A 252 -5.59 -2.71 -19.22
N ASP A 253 -6.76 -2.19 -18.86
CA ASP A 253 -7.51 -1.26 -19.72
C ASP A 253 -6.86 0.13 -19.65
N VAL A 254 -5.89 0.37 -20.54
CA VAL A 254 -5.10 1.61 -20.54
C VAL A 254 -5.91 2.76 -21.12
N ARG A 255 -6.13 3.79 -20.29
CA ARG A 255 -6.88 5.01 -20.63
C ARG A 255 -5.97 6.23 -20.51
N THR A 256 -5.49 6.72 -21.65
CA THR A 256 -4.58 7.87 -21.68
C THR A 256 -5.34 9.20 -21.64
N VAL A 257 -4.83 10.14 -20.86
CA VAL A 257 -5.41 11.49 -20.70
C VAL A 257 -4.36 12.57 -20.93
N GLY A 258 -4.76 13.78 -21.33
CA GLY A 258 -3.84 14.88 -21.64
C GLY A 258 -3.96 15.32 -23.10
N ARG A 259 -3.05 16.14 -23.60
CA ARG A 259 -3.07 16.60 -25.01
C ARG A 259 -2.84 15.45 -25.99
N LYS A 260 -2.01 14.48 -25.60
CA LYS A 260 -1.73 13.23 -26.31
C LYS A 260 -2.61 12.05 -25.86
N GLY A 261 -3.62 12.29 -25.01
CA GLY A 261 -4.50 11.23 -24.51
C GLY A 261 -5.57 10.82 -25.51
N ASP A 262 -5.83 9.52 -25.63
CA ASP A 262 -6.82 8.94 -26.53
C ASP A 262 -8.18 8.71 -25.84
N PHE A 263 -8.19 8.54 -24.52
CA PHE A 263 -9.43 8.39 -23.75
C PHE A 263 -10.07 9.75 -23.44
N LEU A 264 -9.28 10.69 -22.91
CA LEU A 264 -9.69 12.10 -22.73
C LEU A 264 -8.60 13.04 -23.25
N SER A 265 -8.87 13.70 -24.38
CA SER A 265 -7.91 14.64 -24.98
C SER A 265 -8.15 16.09 -24.53
N LEU A 266 -7.12 16.73 -23.99
CA LEU A 266 -7.14 18.17 -23.70
C LEU A 266 -6.88 18.96 -25.00
N LYS A 267 -7.94 19.53 -25.59
CA LYS A 267 -7.83 20.31 -26.84
C LYS A 267 -7.31 21.73 -26.63
N ARG A 268 -7.80 22.43 -25.62
CA ARG A 268 -7.42 23.81 -25.29
C ARG A 268 -7.61 24.08 -23.80
N VAL A 269 -6.82 25.02 -23.26
CA VAL A 269 -7.00 25.60 -21.93
C VAL A 269 -7.34 27.06 -22.16
N GLU A 270 -8.53 27.48 -21.77
CA GLU A 270 -8.96 28.88 -21.84
C GLU A 270 -8.87 29.47 -20.43
N HIS A 271 -8.12 30.56 -20.29
CA HIS A 271 -8.14 31.37 -19.08
C HIS A 271 -9.28 32.37 -19.25
N PHE A 272 -10.31 32.25 -18.40
CA PHE A 272 -11.38 33.23 -18.29
C PHE A 272 -10.96 34.37 -17.36
#